data_AF-A0A0F3KAY8-F1
#
_entry.id   AF-A0A0F3KAY8-F1
#
_cell.length_a   1.000
_cell.length_b   1.000
_cell.length_c   1.000
_cell.angle_alpha   90.00
_cell.angle_beta   90.00
_cell.angle_gamma   90.00
#
_symmetry.space_group_name_H-M   'P 1'
#
loop_
_entity.id
_entity.type
_entity.pdbx_description
1 polymer ?
#
loop_
_entity_poly.entity_id
_entity_poly.type
_entity_poly.pdbx_seq_one_letter_code
_entity_poly.pdbx_strand_id
1 'polypeptide(L)'
;MAPFVGALACLAAACSHDTGLHLVSEATASPADIRITDGRGVATWSWGSKSFTEHVELLDAGAAKKQKGNPRSLRLRLANGAVIQLVAQHTFYICEQGCEKVHMPVNWTTAAYD
;
A
#
# COMPACT_ATOMS: atom_id res chain seq x y z
N MET A 1 -22.20 43.52 32.93
CA MET A 1 -23.15 42.49 32.47
C MET A 1 -22.58 41.86 31.20
N ALA A 2 -22.11 40.62 31.29
CA ALA A 2 -21.69 39.83 30.13
C ALA A 2 -22.93 39.30 29.39
N PRO A 3 -22.79 38.95 28.10
CA PRO A 3 -23.26 37.65 27.69
C PRO A 3 -22.15 36.85 26.99
N PHE A 4 -21.92 35.67 27.56
CA PHE A 4 -21.37 34.51 26.88
C PHE A 4 -22.20 34.21 25.63
N VAL A 5 -21.56 34.13 24.45
CA VAL A 5 -22.07 33.32 23.34
C VAL A 5 -20.89 32.56 22.77
N GLY A 6 -20.80 31.30 23.18
CA GLY A 6 -19.92 30.34 22.54
C GLY A 6 -20.42 29.99 21.16
N ALA A 7 -19.49 29.68 20.26
CA ALA A 7 -19.78 28.93 19.05
C ALA A 7 -18.64 27.95 18.83
N LEU A 8 -18.97 26.71 19.19
CA LEU A 8 -18.43 25.43 18.76
C LEU A 8 -17.17 25.43 17.89
N ALA A 9 -16.16 24.75 18.41
CA ALA A 9 -15.07 24.17 17.66
C ALA A 9 -15.60 23.26 16.53
N CYS A 10 -15.38 23.64 15.27
CA CYS A 10 -15.33 22.68 14.18
C CYS A 10 -13.92 22.09 14.13
N LEU A 11 -13.57 21.27 15.13
CA LEU A 11 -12.57 20.23 14.95
C LEU A 11 -13.19 19.23 13.99
N ALA A 12 -13.01 19.46 12.68
CA ALA A 12 -13.08 18.40 11.71
C ALA A 12 -11.94 17.44 12.09
N ALA A 13 -12.24 16.52 13.02
CA ALA A 13 -11.49 15.29 13.14
C ALA A 13 -11.56 14.67 11.75
N ALA A 14 -10.50 14.83 10.98
CA ALA A 14 -10.26 14.03 9.82
C ALA A 14 -10.31 12.59 10.33
N CYS A 15 -11.42 11.91 10.12
CA CYS A 15 -11.44 10.46 10.12
C CYS A 15 -10.64 10.03 8.89
N SER A 16 -9.33 10.25 8.90
CA SER A 16 -8.40 9.49 8.07
C SER A 16 -8.49 8.08 8.63
N HIS A 17 -9.43 7.33 8.04
CA HIS A 17 -9.51 5.89 8.16
C HIS A 17 -8.11 5.35 7.90
N ASP A 18 -7.51 4.74 8.92
CA ASP A 18 -6.20 4.10 8.89
C ASP A 18 -6.13 3.23 7.63
N THR A 19 -5.54 3.77 6.56
CA THR A 19 -5.57 3.16 5.22
C THR A 19 -4.28 2.38 5.04
N GLY A 20 -4.01 1.50 6.00
CA GLY A 20 -2.94 0.55 5.91
C GLY A 20 -3.16 -0.38 4.71
N LEU A 21 -2.16 -0.51 3.85
CA LEU A 21 -2.08 -1.54 2.83
C LEU A 21 -0.93 -2.51 3.15
N HIS A 22 -1.27 -3.78 3.40
CA HIS A 22 -0.32 -4.85 3.62
C HIS A 22 -0.45 -5.88 2.49
N LEU A 23 0.61 -6.03 1.71
CA LEU A 23 0.71 -6.99 0.61
C LEU A 23 1.77 -8.03 0.94
N VAL A 24 1.47 -9.29 0.69
CA VAL A 24 2.41 -10.40 0.82
C VAL A 24 2.45 -11.20 -0.48
N SER A 25 3.60 -11.72 -0.85
CA SER A 25 3.71 -12.62 -2.00
C SER A 25 3.18 -14.01 -1.65
N GLU A 26 2.44 -14.64 -2.56
CA GLU A 26 2.01 -16.04 -2.38
C GLU A 26 3.14 -17.06 -2.54
N ALA A 27 4.28 -16.65 -3.13
CA ALA A 27 5.39 -17.55 -3.43
C ALA A 27 6.20 -17.89 -2.16
N THR A 28 6.04 -19.11 -1.64
CA THR A 28 6.80 -19.64 -0.49
C THR A 28 8.32 -19.65 -0.71
N ALA A 29 8.77 -19.79 -1.96
CA ALA A 29 10.19 -19.79 -2.30
C ALA A 29 10.80 -18.39 -2.44
N SER A 30 9.99 -17.33 -2.44
CA SER A 30 10.45 -15.95 -2.61
C SER A 30 9.55 -15.01 -1.81
N PRO A 31 9.65 -15.08 -0.47
CA PRO A 31 8.81 -14.28 0.40
C PRO A 31 9.09 -12.80 0.17
N ALA A 32 8.01 -12.04 0.02
CA ALA A 32 8.01 -10.60 -0.07
C ALA A 32 6.82 -10.01 0.67
N ASP A 33 7.01 -8.82 1.21
CA ASP A 33 6.08 -8.09 2.06
C ASP A 33 6.16 -6.60 1.73
N ILE A 34 5.03 -5.92 1.62
CA ILE A 34 4.93 -4.48 1.45
C ILE A 34 3.91 -3.97 2.47
N ARG A 35 4.32 -3.04 3.33
CA ARG A 35 3.44 -2.37 4.31
C ARG A 35 3.45 -0.88 4.08
N ILE A 36 2.29 -0.29 3.86
CA ILE A 36 2.12 1.14 3.57
C ILE A 36 1.04 1.74 4.48
N THR A 37 1.42 2.70 5.29
CA THR A 37 0.49 3.46 6.14
C THR A 37 0.61 4.93 5.78
N ASP A 38 -0.53 5.62 5.62
CA ASP A 38 -0.57 7.03 5.21
C ASP A 38 0.25 7.33 3.94
N GLY A 39 0.19 6.40 2.98
CA GLY A 39 0.84 6.52 1.67
C GLY A 39 2.34 6.26 1.65
N ARG A 40 2.98 5.91 2.77
CA ARG A 40 4.41 5.57 2.82
C ARG A 40 4.66 4.28 3.59
N GLY A 41 5.77 3.62 3.31
CA GLY A 41 5.96 2.27 3.79
C GLY A 41 7.34 1.70 3.61
N VAL A 42 7.41 0.38 3.81
CA VAL A 42 8.58 -0.44 3.55
C VAL A 42 8.16 -1.67 2.73
N ALA A 43 9.00 -2.02 1.76
CA ALA A 43 8.93 -3.29 1.05
C ALA A 43 10.16 -4.12 1.41
N THR A 44 9.95 -5.42 1.63
CA THR A 44 11.00 -6.41 1.82
C THR A 44 10.77 -7.57 0.85
N TRP A 45 11.83 -8.12 0.28
CA TRP A 45 11.76 -9.30 -0.57
C TRP A 45 13.09 -10.03 -0.61
N SER A 46 13.08 -11.28 -1.07
CA SER A 46 14.29 -12.05 -1.29
C SER A 46 14.40 -12.50 -2.74
N TRP A 47 15.63 -12.51 -3.26
CA TRP A 47 15.96 -13.07 -4.57
C TRP A 47 17.31 -13.78 -4.51
N GLY A 48 17.29 -15.09 -4.80
CA GLY A 48 18.43 -15.96 -4.56
C GLY A 48 18.81 -15.99 -3.08
N SER A 49 20.10 -15.79 -2.77
CA SER A 49 20.60 -15.71 -1.39
C SER A 49 20.56 -14.30 -0.79
N LYS A 50 20.00 -13.32 -1.51
CA LYS A 50 19.97 -11.92 -1.09
C LYS A 50 18.58 -11.53 -0.58
N SER A 51 18.55 -10.70 0.44
CA SER A 51 17.36 -10.03 0.94
C SER A 51 17.48 -8.52 0.72
N PHE A 52 16.35 -7.90 0.41
CA PHE A 52 16.25 -6.50 0.05
C PHE A 52 15.21 -5.83 0.95
N THR A 53 15.47 -4.59 1.32
CA THR A 53 14.56 -3.74 2.09
C THR A 53 14.61 -2.34 1.48
N GLU A 54 13.47 -1.79 1.10
CA GLU A 54 13.38 -0.45 0.53
C GLU A 54 12.18 0.33 1.08
N HIS A 55 12.35 1.64 1.22
CA HIS A 55 11.20 2.52 1.44
C HIS A 55 10.32 2.56 0.20
N VAL A 56 9.01 2.64 0.44
CA VAL A 56 8.02 2.73 -0.63
C VAL A 56 7.08 3.90 -0.40
N GLU A 57 6.61 4.47 -1.51
CA GLU A 57 5.61 5.53 -1.55
C GLU A 57 4.48 5.11 -2.48
N LEU A 58 3.25 5.25 -2.01
CA LEU A 58 2.05 5.06 -2.81
C LEU A 58 1.81 6.31 -3.66
N LEU A 59 2.07 6.21 -4.96
CA LEU A 59 1.87 7.31 -5.90
C LEU A 59 0.40 7.48 -6.27
N ASP A 60 -0.30 6.37 -6.45
CA ASP A 60 -1.71 6.35 -6.84
C ASP A 60 -2.37 5.04 -6.41
N ALA A 61 -3.63 5.15 -5.98
CA ALA A 61 -4.51 4.03 -5.69
C ALA A 61 -5.79 4.20 -6.51
N GLY A 62 -5.93 3.37 -7.54
CA GLY A 62 -7.09 3.40 -8.42
C GLY A 62 -8.38 3.11 -7.64
N ALA A 63 -9.39 3.96 -7.82
CA ALA A 63 -10.64 3.89 -7.06
C ALA A 63 -11.26 2.49 -7.08
N ALA A 64 -11.50 1.93 -5.89
CA ALA A 64 -12.37 0.77 -5.73
C ALA A 64 -13.81 1.20 -6.07
N LYS A 65 -14.48 0.51 -6.99
CA LYS A 65 -15.90 0.79 -7.27
C LYS A 65 -16.72 0.44 -6.02
N LYS A 66 -17.08 1.45 -5.22
CA LYS A 66 -18.22 1.50 -4.28
C LYS A 66 -18.38 0.36 -3.25
N GLN A 67 -17.33 -0.37 -2.88
CA GLN A 67 -17.35 -1.26 -1.73
C GLN A 67 -16.07 -1.08 -0.92
N LYS A 68 -16.18 -1.23 0.41
CA LYS A 68 -15.04 -1.50 1.31
C LYS A 68 -14.21 -2.62 0.69
N GLY A 69 -13.15 -2.28 -0.02
CA GLY A 69 -12.44 -3.22 -0.88
C GLY A 69 -11.12 -2.63 -1.34
N ASN A 70 -10.20 -3.55 -1.64
CA ASN A 70 -8.86 -3.28 -2.13
C ASN A 70 -8.90 -2.37 -3.38
N PRO A 71 -7.98 -1.38 -3.50
CA PRO A 71 -7.85 -0.56 -4.70
C PRO A 71 -7.77 -1.40 -5.98
N ARG A 72 -8.34 -0.91 -7.09
CA ARG A 72 -8.30 -1.66 -8.37
C ARG A 72 -6.88 -1.75 -8.94
N SER A 73 -6.07 -0.74 -8.65
CA SER A 73 -4.68 -0.70 -9.03
C SER A 73 -3.90 0.08 -7.98
N LEU A 74 -2.63 -0.26 -7.84
CA LEU A 74 -1.68 0.43 -6.97
C LEU A 74 -0.45 0.77 -7.81
N ARG A 75 0.02 2.01 -7.67
CA ARG A 75 1.28 2.43 -8.26
C ARG A 75 2.22 2.84 -7.14
N LEU A 76 3.30 2.08 -6.96
CA LEU A 76 4.24 2.28 -5.86
C LEU A 76 5.60 2.72 -6.42
N ARG A 77 6.25 3.65 -5.73
CA ARG A 77 7.63 4.05 -5.99
C ARG A 77 8.54 3.50 -4.91
N LEU A 78 9.59 2.79 -5.30
CA LEU A 78 10.65 2.34 -4.41
C LEU A 78 11.72 3.44 -4.24
N ALA A 79 12.47 3.39 -3.15
CA ALA A 79 13.55 4.33 -2.86
C ALA A 79 14.65 4.35 -3.93
N ASN A 80 14.91 3.21 -4.58
CA ASN A 80 15.83 3.11 -5.71
C ASN A 80 15.31 3.79 -7.01
N GLY A 81 14.10 4.37 -6.98
CA GLY A 81 13.47 5.06 -8.09
C GLY A 81 12.62 4.19 -9.00
N ALA A 82 12.61 2.87 -8.82
CA ALA A 82 11.74 1.97 -9.56
C ALA A 82 10.27 2.25 -9.24
N VAL A 83 9.43 2.10 -10.25
CA VAL A 83 7.98 2.19 -10.11
C VAL A 83 7.38 0.84 -10.45
N ILE A 84 6.59 0.29 -9.53
CA ILE A 84 5.84 -0.93 -9.74
C ILE A 84 4.34 -0.64 -9.84
N GLN A 85 3.66 -1.36 -10.72
CA GLN A 85 2.23 -1.24 -10.92
C GLN A 85 1.57 -2.59 -10.66
N LEU A 86 0.68 -2.60 -9.67
CA LEU A 86 -0.11 -3.74 -9.28
C LEU A 86 -1.55 -3.52 -9.74
N VAL A 87 -2.19 -4.53 -10.32
CA VAL A 87 -3.59 -4.50 -10.74
C VAL A 87 -4.33 -5.63 -10.05
N ALA A 88 -5.44 -5.28 -9.40
CA ALA A 88 -6.27 -6.23 -8.68
C ALA A 88 -6.95 -7.21 -9.66
N GLN A 89 -6.85 -8.49 -9.34
CA GLN A 89 -7.53 -9.61 -9.97
C GLN A 89 -8.27 -10.38 -8.87
N HIS A 90 -9.57 -10.11 -8.73
CA HIS A 90 -10.41 -10.68 -7.68
C HIS A 90 -9.83 -10.50 -6.26
N THR A 91 -9.13 -11.51 -5.74
CA THR A 91 -8.59 -11.57 -4.37
C THR A 91 -7.08 -11.30 -4.28
N PHE A 92 -6.40 -11.14 -5.41
CA PHE A 92 -4.95 -10.91 -5.48
C PHE A 92 -4.63 -9.71 -6.38
N TYR A 93 -3.37 -9.31 -6.41
CA TYR A 93 -2.81 -8.32 -7.32
C TYR A 93 -1.76 -8.99 -8.21
N ILE A 94 -1.78 -8.64 -9.50
CA ILE A 94 -0.73 -8.98 -10.44
C ILE A 94 0.13 -7.74 -10.67
N CYS A 95 1.45 -7.91 -10.60
CA CYS A 95 2.39 -6.91 -11.01
C CYS A 95 2.51 -6.86 -12.53
N GLU A 96 1.92 -5.83 -13.12
CA GLU A 96 1.92 -5.61 -14.56
C GLU A 96 3.21 -4.89 -15.01
N GLN A 97 3.84 -4.12 -14.12
CA GLN A 97 5.04 -3.35 -14.44
C GLN A 97 6.01 -3.28 -13.26
N GLY A 98 7.31 -3.32 -13.56
CA GLY A 98 8.38 -2.95 -12.65
C GLY A 98 8.94 -4.07 -11.77
N CYS A 99 8.14 -5.05 -11.35
CA CYS A 99 8.61 -6.10 -10.43
C CYS A 99 9.79 -6.91 -10.98
N GLU A 100 9.77 -7.27 -12.26
CA GLU A 100 10.89 -8.00 -12.88
C GLU A 100 12.21 -7.23 -12.82
N LYS A 101 12.16 -5.89 -12.93
CA LYS A 101 13.35 -5.02 -12.92
C LYS A 101 14.05 -4.99 -11.56
N VAL A 102 13.32 -5.29 -10.49
CA VAL A 102 13.82 -5.31 -9.12
C VAL A 102 13.78 -6.70 -8.49
N HIS A 103 13.51 -7.72 -9.31
CA HIS A 103 13.39 -9.12 -8.89
C HIS A 103 12.34 -9.34 -7.78
N MET A 104 11.25 -8.58 -7.82
CA MET A 104 10.10 -8.78 -6.94
C MET A 104 9.13 -9.83 -7.49
N PRO A 105 8.35 -10.50 -6.63
CA PRO A 105 7.27 -11.39 -7.06
C PRO A 105 6.23 -10.68 -7.93
N VAL A 106 5.60 -11.46 -8.82
CA VAL A 106 4.52 -10.95 -9.69
C VAL A 106 3.16 -10.99 -8.98
N ASN A 107 2.91 -12.02 -8.17
CA ASN A 107 1.61 -12.21 -7.51
C ASN A 107 1.66 -11.79 -6.05
N TRP A 108 0.67 -11.01 -5.63
CA TRP A 108 0.54 -10.45 -4.29
C TRP A 108 -0.86 -10.61 -3.76
N THR A 109 -1.02 -10.87 -2.47
CA THR A 109 -2.31 -10.87 -1.79
C THR A 109 -2.32 -9.85 -0.68
N THR A 110 -3.51 -9.35 -0.33
CA THR A 110 -3.64 -8.50 0.85
C THR A 110 -3.68 -9.33 2.11
N ALA A 111 -2.90 -8.91 3.10
CA ALA A 111 -2.93 -9.46 4.45
C ALA A 111 -3.53 -8.45 5.43
N ALA A 112 -3.90 -8.93 6.62
CA ALA A 112 -4.30 -8.05 7.73
C ALA A 112 -3.07 -7.30 8.27
N TYR A 113 -3.26 -6.11 8.83
CA TYR A 113 -2.29 -5.52 9.74
C TYR A 113 -2.41 -6.23 11.08
N ASP A 114 -1.37 -6.93 11.50
CA ASP A 114 -1.26 -7.53 12.84
C ASP A 114 -0.82 -6.48 13.88
#